data_AF-A0A382N116-F1
#
_entry.id   AF-A0A382N116-F1
#
_cell.length_a   1.000
_cell.length_b   1.000
_cell.length_c   1.000
_cell.angle_alpha   90.00
_cell.angle_beta   90.00
_cell.angle_gamma   90.00
#
_symmetry.space_group_name_H-M   'P 1'
#
loop_
_entity.id
_entity.type
_entity.pdbx_description
1 polymer ?
#
loop_
_entity_poly.entity_id
_entity_poly.type
_entity_poly.pdbx_seq_one_letter_code
_entity_poly.pdbx_strand_id
1 'polypeptide(L)' 'TTKINRQRIKNIYNKPSISNSDLNTILNIMDETKSKKYCAELAKKYCVEALSSIKNIPMAHQSRKDIESIALFLTNRQH' A
#
# COMPACT_ATOMS: atom_id res chain seq x y z
N THR A 1 0.37 14.62 5.95
CA THR A 1 1.77 15.08 5.84
C THR A 1 1.89 16.59 5.99
N THR A 2 2.72 17.06 6.92
CA THR A 2 2.96 18.49 7.18
C THR A 2 3.69 19.18 6.01
N LYS A 3 3.63 20.51 5.96
CA LYS A 3 4.37 21.32 4.95
C LYS A 3 5.89 21.12 5.06
N ILE A 4 6.39 21.00 6.30
CA ILE A 4 7.79 20.73 6.60
C ILE A 4 8.22 19.36 6.08
N ASN A 5 7.44 18.31 6.34
CA ASN A 5 7.78 16.96 5.88
C ASN A 5 7.78 16.87 4.35
N ARG A 6 6.87 17.56 3.65
CA ARG A 6 6.89 17.64 2.19
C ARG A 6 8.16 18.28 1.64
N GLN A 7 8.60 19.39 2.24
CA GLN A 7 9.83 20.06 1.81
C GLN A 7 11.07 19.18 2.07
N ARG A 8 11.13 18.49 3.22
CA ARG A 8 12.22 17.56 3.54
C ARG A 8 12.30 16.41 2.53
N ILE A 9 11.16 15.78 2.20
CA ILE A 9 11.10 14.73 1.18
C ILE A 9 11.61 15.26 -0.15
N LYS A 10 11.10 16.42 -0.60
CA LYS A 10 11.52 17.02 -1.88
C LYS A 10 13.03 17.29 -1.93
N ASN A 11 13.58 17.83 -0.85
CA ASN A 11 15.02 18.12 -0.78
C ASN A 11 15.87 16.84 -0.84
N ILE A 12 15.42 15.76 -0.19
CA ILE A 12 16.11 14.46 -0.21
C ILE A 12 16.09 13.86 -1.62
N TYR A 13 14.92 13.82 -2.26
CA TYR A 13 14.75 13.21 -3.59
C TYR A 13 15.44 13.99 -4.72
N ASN A 14 15.80 15.26 -4.49
CA ASN A 14 16.54 16.08 -5.45
C ASN A 14 18.07 15.90 -5.35
N LYS A 15 18.57 15.12 -4.39
CA LYS A 15 20.01 14.89 -4.26
C LYS A 15 20.51 13.95 -5.38
N PRO A 16 21.74 14.14 -5.88
CA PRO A 16 22.33 13.24 -6.87
C PRO A 16 22.56 11.82 -6.31
N SER A 17 22.69 11.70 -4.99
CA SER A 17 22.80 10.43 -4.27
C SER A 17 22.11 10.53 -2.91
N ILE A 18 21.41 9.46 -2.51
CA ILE A 18 20.72 9.37 -1.22
C ILE A 18 21.65 8.71 -0.20
N SER A 19 21.86 9.36 0.95
CA SER A 19 22.62 8.78 2.06
C SER A 19 21.75 7.93 3.01
N ASN A 20 22.38 7.17 3.89
CA ASN A 20 21.66 6.44 4.94
C ASN A 20 20.88 7.37 5.89
N SER A 21 21.38 8.58 6.17
CA SER A 21 20.65 9.55 6.99
C SER A 21 19.40 10.08 6.28
N ASP A 22 19.46 10.22 4.96
CA ASP A 22 18.32 10.60 4.14
C ASP A 22 17.25 9.50 4.15
N LEU A 23 17.66 8.25 3.96
CA LEU A 23 16.77 7.09 4.07
C LEU A 23 16.08 7.04 5.43
N ASN A 24 16.84 7.15 6.53
CA ASN A 24 16.29 7.14 7.88
C ASN A 24 15.28 8.29 8.10
N THR A 25 15.56 9.46 7.52
CA THR A 25 14.62 10.60 7.59
C THR A 25 13.30 10.26 6.89
N ILE A 26 13.34 9.64 5.71
CA ILE A 26 12.13 9.22 4.99
C ILE A 26 11.36 8.17 5.78
N LEU A 27 12.04 7.15 6.31
CA LEU A 27 11.41 6.10 7.12
C LEU A 27 10.72 6.68 8.36
N ASN A 28 11.35 7.61 9.07
CA ASN A 28 10.74 8.29 10.21
C ASN A 28 9.49 9.08 9.80
N ILE A 29 9.55 9.81 8.69
CA ILE A 29 8.37 10.53 8.18
C ILE A 29 7.24 9.54 7.82
N MET A 30 7.56 8.39 7.23
CA MET A 30 6.58 7.36 6.90
C MET A 30 5.92 6.78 8.16
N ASP A 31 6.69 6.59 9.23
CA ASP A 31 6.19 6.10 10.51
C ASP A 31 5.32 7.15 11.23
N GLU A 32 5.79 8.39 11.35
CA GLU A 32 5.04 9.53 11.90
C GLU A 32 3.69 9.73 11.19
N THR A 33 3.67 9.55 9.86
CA THR A 33 2.47 9.69 9.05
C THR A 33 1.62 8.41 8.99
N LYS A 34 2.03 7.33 9.68
CA LYS A 34 1.36 6.03 9.71
C LYS A 34 1.13 5.47 8.31
N SER A 35 2.08 5.68 7.41
CA SER A 35 1.99 5.31 5.99
C SER A 35 1.69 3.81 5.81
N LYS A 36 2.31 2.95 6.62
CA LYS A 36 2.04 1.49 6.60
C LYS A 36 0.58 1.17 6.90
N LYS A 37 0.00 1.80 7.94
CA LYS A 37 -1.40 1.60 8.32
C LYS A 37 -2.34 2.06 7.20
N TYR A 38 -2.08 3.25 6.65
CA TYR A 38 -2.86 3.80 5.54
C TYR A 38 -2.84 2.87 4.31
N CYS A 39 -1.65 2.40 3.90
CA CYS A 39 -1.53 1.49 2.76
C CYS A 39 -2.25 0.15 3.02
N ALA A 40 -2.19 -0.39 4.24
CA ALA A 40 -2.90 -1.61 4.60
C ALA A 40 -4.43 -1.44 4.56
N GLU A 41 -4.95 -0.30 5.05
CA GLU A 41 -6.38 0.02 4.95
C GLU A 41 -6.82 0.22 3.50
N LEU A 42 -5.99 0.87 2.68
CA LEU A 42 -6.23 1.06 1.25
C LEU A 42 -6.27 -0.27 0.50
N ALA A 43 -5.33 -1.17 0.77
CA ALA A 43 -5.31 -2.52 0.19
C ALA A 43 -6.57 -3.31 0.55
N LYS A 44 -6.98 -3.27 1.82
CA LYS A 44 -8.24 -3.91 2.28
C LYS A 44 -9.45 -3.35 1.55
N LYS A 45 -9.54 -2.03 1.39
CA LYS A 45 -10.62 -1.37 0.66
C LYS A 45 -10.71 -1.88 -0.78
N TYR A 46 -9.60 -1.87 -1.52
CA TYR A 46 -9.58 -2.37 -2.89
C TYR A 46 -9.88 -3.85 -3.00
N CYS A 47 -9.45 -4.67 -2.04
CA CYS A 47 -9.84 -6.08 -1.98
C CYS A 47 -11.36 -6.23 -1.86
N VAL A 48 -12.00 -5.50 -0.95
CA VAL A 48 -13.47 -5.54 -0.79
C VAL A 48 -14.19 -5.10 -2.06
N GLU A 49 -13.73 -4.02 -2.69
CA GLU A 49 -14.30 -3.53 -3.95
C GLU A 49 -14.18 -4.58 -5.07
N ALA A 50 -12.99 -5.17 -5.25
CA ALA A 50 -12.75 -6.21 -6.24
C ALA A 50 -13.64 -7.44 -6.00
N LEU A 51 -13.74 -7.91 -4.76
CA LEU A 51 -14.60 -9.04 -4.39
C LEU A 51 -16.09 -8.75 -4.63
N SER A 52 -16.52 -7.52 -4.38
CA SER A 52 -17.89 -7.07 -4.68
C SER A 52 -18.16 -7.08 -6.19
N SER A 53 -17.23 -6.58 -7.00
CA SER A 53 -17.35 -6.54 -8.46
C SER A 53 -17.46 -7.93 -9.09
N ILE A 54 -16.77 -8.95 -8.54
CA ILE A 54 -16.82 -10.32 -9.08
C ILE A 54 -18.02 -11.14 -8.60
N LYS A 55 -18.70 -10.71 -7.52
CA LYS A 55 -19.79 -11.47 -6.88
C LYS A 55 -20.92 -11.85 -7.84
N ASN A 56 -21.25 -10.96 -8.78
CA ASN A 56 -22.37 -11.14 -9.71
C ASN A 56 -21.93 -11.59 -11.11
N ILE A 57 -20.63 -11.80 -11.34
CA ILE A 57 -20.14 -12.25 -12.64
C ILE A 57 -20.51 -13.75 -12.81
N PRO A 58 -21.16 -14.12 -13.93
CA PRO A 58 -21.41 -15.53 -14.26
C PRO A 58 -20.08 -16.24 -14.50
N MET A 59 -19.68 -17.11 -13.57
CA MET A 59 -18.46 -17.90 -13.66
C MET A 59 -18.61 -19.22 -12.91
N ALA A 60 -17.77 -20.20 -13.24
CA ALA A 60 -17.71 -21.44 -12.49
C ALA A 60 -17.35 -21.17 -11.03
N HIS A 61 -17.98 -21.91 -10.11
CA HIS A 61 -17.77 -21.76 -8.67
C HIS A 61 -16.29 -21.93 -8.27
N GLN A 62 -15.56 -22.85 -8.92
CA GLN A 62 -14.14 -23.04 -8.66
C GLN A 62 -13.31 -21.80 -9.06
N SER A 63 -13.53 -21.25 -10.25
CA SER A 63 -12.84 -20.05 -10.71
C SER A 63 -13.08 -18.86 -9.77
N ARG A 64 -14.28 -18.74 -9.19
CA ARG A 64 -14.57 -17.72 -8.18
C ARG A 64 -13.70 -17.88 -6.94
N LYS A 65 -13.64 -19.10 -6.39
CA LYS A 65 -12.80 -19.40 -5.22
C LYS A 65 -11.33 -19.12 -5.48
N ASP A 66 -10.83 -19.43 -6.67
CA ASP A 66 -9.44 -19.18 -7.03
C ASP A 66 -9.12 -17.67 -7.06
N ILE A 67 -10.00 -16.86 -7.66
CA ILE A 67 -9.86 -15.39 -7.69
C ILE A 67 -9.95 -14.80 -6.27
N GLU A 68 -10.90 -15.26 -5.46
CA GLU A 68 -11.04 -14.83 -4.06
C GLU A 68 -9.77 -15.16 -3.25
N SER A 69 -9.20 -16.35 -3.45
CA SER A 69 -7.96 -16.77 -2.80
C SER A 69 -6.78 -15.88 -3.20
N ILE A 70 -6.63 -15.56 -4.49
CA ILE A 70 -5.59 -14.67 -5.00
C ILE A 70 -5.73 -13.27 -4.38
N ALA A 71 -6.95 -12.71 -4.37
CA ALA A 71 -7.21 -11.39 -3.80
C ALA A 71 -6.84 -11.33 -2.30
N LEU A 72 -7.21 -12.37 -1.54
CA LEU A 72 -6.89 -12.47 -0.11
C LEU A 72 -5.39 -12.65 0.12
N PHE A 73 -4.71 -13.48 -0.67
CA PHE A 73 -3.26 -13.69 -0.58
C PHE A 73 -2.49 -12.39 -0.84
N LEU A 74 -2.82 -11.68 -1.93
CA LEU A 74 -2.15 -10.42 -2.28
C LEU A 74 -2.35 -9.33 -1.22
N THR A 75 -3.50 -9.31 -0.56
CA THR A 75 -3.87 -8.30 0.45
C THR A 75 -3.26 -8.58 1.82
N ASN A 76 -3.18 -9.85 2.24
CA ASN A 76 -2.80 -10.24 3.60
C ASN A 76 -1.38 -10.84 3.71
N ARG A 77 -0.62 -10.94 2.62
CA ARG A 77 0.76 -11.45 2.66
C ARG A 77 1.58 -10.67 3.70
N GLN A 78 2.03 -11.34 4.74
CA GLN A 78 3.03 -10.79 5.65
C GLN A 78 4.41 -10.96 4.98
N HIS A 79 5.14 -9.85 4.88
CA HIS A 79 6.56 -9.81 4.52
C HIS A 79 7.36 -9.45 5.77
#